data_AF-A0A3A4NVA8-F1
#
_entry.id   AF-A0A3A4NVA8-F1
#
_cell.length_a   1.000
_cell.length_b   1.000
_cell.length_c   1.000
_cell.angle_alpha   90.00
_cell.angle_beta   90.00
_cell.angle_gamma   90.00
#
_symmetry.space_group_name_H-M   'P 1'
#
loop_
_entity.id
_entity.type
_entity.pdbx_description
1 polymer ?
#
loop_
_entity_poly.entity_id
_entity_poly.type
_entity_poly.pdbx_seq_one_letter_code
_entity_poly.pdbx_strand_id
1 'polypeptide(L)'
;MLRIHYSLLLLQERKKPMKSATQHQNLYLGEFQTRIVGMQYVEDNVQAGEEVSFERDPDNQHDANAIRVRNPDFKDVGFVPREITRWLAPLIDQGKVLIEGAVPNTFSPHPRVRHHGSPLIIKLYLCQKGFSILETNPSPGTAIEAIREIILESFLKLPGFSDPAVIHGLQERLHRLISRDVLPETQLLLSLFPFKAEEIRRQHSENVIEKIREQLRRLKVGEGIHYRNLTLFPFGKLNGATGNYVLLKKALEMGVVEIEEASEEGQVHELLLHNRGDKPVLAPEGEILIGAKQNRVINITIIVAAHQSTRIPVSCVERGRWRYASRKFQSAFYAHPKLRGKKLRSVQECRLHTGEARSDQGEVWEEVSAQLHAMKASSATDSITDGYQFCEERIDEYRKTIVLPPETAGVLVCSGDHVVGLDYFDSSEIFHECWERIADSYFLEAVNDPNPPKKASQKCVEEFLDQIRENIQLCEHSIGLGYELAVHSDRIAGAGVWYADSLCHLTVVPSEK
;
A
#
# COMPACT_ATOMS: atom_id res chain seq x y z
N MET A 1 -16.91 3.89 -31.74
CA MET A 1 -15.96 4.95 -31.33
C MET A 1 -14.76 4.43 -30.52
N LEU A 2 -14.86 3.32 -29.78
CA LEU A 2 -13.70 2.72 -29.06
C LEU A 2 -12.67 1.97 -29.94
N ARG A 3 -12.99 1.62 -31.21
CA ARG A 3 -12.01 1.00 -32.15
C ARG A 3 -10.83 1.92 -32.50
N ILE A 4 -10.94 3.22 -32.25
CA ILE A 4 -9.95 4.23 -32.68
C ILE A 4 -8.91 4.52 -31.57
N HIS A 5 -9.19 4.20 -30.30
CA HIS A 5 -8.32 4.59 -29.18
C HIS A 5 -7.07 3.71 -29.05
N TYR A 6 -7.17 2.41 -29.34
CA TYR A 6 -6.00 1.51 -29.35
C TYR A 6 -5.08 1.77 -30.55
N SER A 7 -5.66 2.09 -31.71
CA SER A 7 -4.91 2.58 -32.87
C SER A 7 -4.22 3.93 -32.59
N LEU A 8 -4.83 4.78 -31.74
CA LEU A 8 -4.27 6.08 -31.35
C LEU A 8 -3.07 5.97 -30.41
N LEU A 9 -3.02 5.01 -29.48
CA LEU A 9 -1.84 4.76 -28.65
C LEU A 9 -0.65 4.27 -29.47
N LEU A 10 -0.88 3.35 -30.42
CA LEU A 10 0.13 2.92 -31.41
C LEU A 10 0.52 4.05 -32.40
N LEU A 11 -0.34 5.05 -32.62
CA LEU A 11 -0.04 6.24 -33.44
C LEU A 11 0.63 7.38 -32.64
N GLN A 12 0.46 7.46 -31.32
CA GLN A 12 1.09 8.48 -30.48
C GLN A 12 2.60 8.23 -30.32
N GLU A 13 3.04 6.98 -30.30
CA GLU A 13 4.48 6.64 -30.37
C GLU A 13 5.14 7.09 -31.68
N ARG A 14 4.37 7.25 -32.78
CA ARG A 14 4.90 7.75 -34.06
C ARG A 14 5.20 9.25 -34.09
N LYS A 15 4.80 10.05 -33.10
CA LYS A 15 4.93 11.52 -33.12
C LYS A 15 6.17 12.08 -32.40
N LYS A 16 7.05 11.25 -31.85
CA LYS A 16 8.37 11.72 -31.38
C LYS A 16 9.27 12.02 -32.60
N PRO A 17 9.98 13.17 -32.64
CA PRO A 17 10.75 13.56 -33.82
C PRO A 17 11.87 12.56 -34.11
N MET A 18 11.80 11.98 -35.32
CA MET A 18 12.72 11.01 -35.90
C MET A 18 14.14 11.60 -36.01
N LYS A 19 15.11 11.03 -35.29
CA LYS A 19 16.53 11.17 -35.61
C LYS A 19 17.04 9.84 -36.21
N SER A 20 17.48 9.93 -37.47
CA SER A 20 18.21 8.95 -38.29
C SER A 20 17.58 7.58 -38.56
N ALA A 21 17.74 7.14 -39.80
CA ALA A 21 17.19 5.91 -40.37
C ALA A 21 17.75 4.63 -39.74
N THR A 22 16.95 3.56 -39.80
CA THR A 22 17.23 2.15 -39.43
C THR A 22 17.32 1.81 -37.93
N GLN A 23 16.17 1.80 -37.25
CA GLN A 23 15.91 0.89 -36.12
C GLN A 23 14.38 0.72 -35.97
N HIS A 24 13.85 -0.45 -36.33
CA HIS A 24 12.49 -0.81 -35.92
C HIS A 24 12.56 -1.19 -34.45
N GLN A 25 12.00 -0.36 -33.55
CA GLN A 25 11.92 -0.69 -32.11
C GLN A 25 10.93 -1.84 -31.92
N ASN A 26 11.34 -2.89 -31.20
CA ASN A 26 10.46 -3.98 -30.79
C ASN A 26 9.38 -3.44 -29.84
N LEU A 27 8.14 -3.92 -29.95
CA LEU A 27 7.03 -3.46 -29.11
C LEU A 27 6.96 -4.28 -27.81
N TYR A 28 7.08 -3.64 -26.65
CA TYR A 28 6.86 -4.31 -25.37
C TYR A 28 5.39 -4.75 -25.24
N LEU A 29 5.17 -6.04 -25.03
CA LEU A 29 3.82 -6.63 -24.96
C LEU A 29 3.37 -6.85 -23.50
N GLY A 30 4.32 -7.20 -22.64
CA GLY A 30 4.12 -7.42 -21.21
C GLY A 30 5.17 -8.35 -20.61
N GLU A 31 4.94 -8.80 -19.39
CA GLU A 31 5.82 -9.74 -18.70
C GLU A 31 5.04 -10.82 -17.95
N PHE A 32 5.71 -11.91 -17.59
CA PHE A 32 5.14 -12.96 -16.76
C PHE A 32 6.20 -13.55 -15.84
N GLN A 33 5.76 -14.12 -14.71
CA GLN A 33 6.64 -14.70 -13.71
C GLN A 33 6.78 -16.22 -13.91
N THR A 34 7.98 -16.72 -13.67
CA THR A 34 8.32 -18.14 -13.67
C THR A 34 9.52 -18.38 -12.73
N ARG A 35 10.24 -19.49 -12.91
CA ARG A 35 11.42 -19.86 -12.14
C ARG A 35 12.51 -20.42 -13.05
N ILE A 36 13.77 -20.15 -12.71
CA ILE A 36 14.93 -20.86 -13.25
C ILE A 36 14.95 -22.26 -12.64
N VAL A 37 14.98 -23.29 -13.48
CA VAL A 37 15.04 -24.70 -13.08
C VAL A 37 16.35 -25.34 -13.50
N GLY A 38 16.65 -26.53 -12.98
CA GLY A 38 17.88 -27.25 -13.32
C GLY A 38 19.16 -26.62 -12.76
N MET A 39 19.04 -25.71 -11.79
CA MET A 39 20.16 -25.01 -11.16
C MET A 39 21.13 -25.95 -10.44
N GLN A 40 20.72 -27.18 -10.12
CA GLN A 40 21.58 -28.20 -9.52
C GLN A 40 22.61 -28.80 -10.49
N TYR A 41 22.46 -28.57 -11.80
CA TYR A 41 23.34 -29.13 -12.84
C TYR A 41 24.35 -28.11 -13.36
N VAL A 42 24.41 -26.93 -12.75
CA VAL A 42 25.29 -25.81 -13.12
C VAL A 42 26.00 -25.28 -11.87
N GLU A 43 27.18 -24.67 -12.05
CA GLU A 43 28.03 -24.24 -10.95
C GLU A 43 27.71 -22.82 -10.44
N ASP A 44 27.18 -21.96 -11.30
CA ASP A 44 26.89 -20.56 -10.98
C ASP A 44 25.43 -20.33 -10.54
N ASN A 45 25.19 -19.15 -9.97
CA ASN A 45 23.92 -18.76 -9.40
C ASN A 45 23.58 -17.32 -9.76
N VAL A 46 22.38 -16.88 -9.39
CA VAL A 46 21.89 -15.53 -9.57
C VAL A 46 21.53 -14.85 -8.25
N GLN A 47 21.65 -13.53 -8.22
CA GLN A 47 21.27 -12.68 -7.10
C GLN A 47 20.00 -11.87 -7.38
N ALA A 48 19.40 -11.32 -6.33
CA ALA A 48 18.26 -10.44 -6.45
C ALA A 48 18.60 -9.22 -7.31
N GLY A 49 17.73 -8.89 -8.27
CA GLY A 49 17.91 -7.74 -9.15
C GLY A 49 18.83 -7.96 -10.35
N GLU A 50 19.48 -9.12 -10.46
CA GLU A 50 20.34 -9.40 -11.62
C GLU A 50 19.52 -9.57 -12.90
N GLU A 51 19.99 -8.93 -13.97
CA GLU A 51 19.51 -9.20 -15.32
C GLU A 51 20.09 -10.54 -15.82
N VAL A 52 19.26 -11.29 -16.54
CA VAL A 52 19.66 -12.57 -17.13
C VAL A 52 19.46 -12.55 -18.64
N SER A 53 20.32 -13.27 -19.34
CA SER A 53 20.21 -13.48 -20.78
C SER A 53 19.70 -14.87 -21.10
N PHE A 54 19.06 -15.00 -22.27
CA PHE A 54 18.47 -16.25 -22.73
C PHE A 54 19.14 -16.73 -24.02
N GLU A 55 19.46 -18.02 -24.08
CA GLU A 55 20.04 -18.62 -25.28
C GLU A 55 19.29 -19.90 -25.66
N ARG A 56 18.88 -20.00 -26.94
CA ARG A 56 18.27 -21.21 -27.48
C ARG A 56 19.29 -22.34 -27.54
N ASP A 57 18.90 -23.51 -27.06
CA ASP A 57 19.68 -24.76 -27.11
C ASP A 57 18.88 -25.84 -27.87
N PRO A 58 18.77 -25.74 -29.21
CA PRO A 58 17.97 -26.67 -30.01
C PRO A 58 18.56 -28.09 -30.06
N ASP A 59 19.86 -28.23 -29.82
CA ASP A 59 20.60 -29.50 -29.83
C ASP A 59 20.59 -30.20 -28.46
N ASN A 60 19.82 -29.68 -27.50
CA ASN A 60 19.70 -30.26 -26.17
C ASN A 60 19.15 -31.70 -26.22
N GLN A 61 19.84 -32.62 -25.54
CA GLN A 61 19.52 -34.05 -25.58
C GLN A 61 18.17 -34.41 -24.94
N HIS A 62 17.61 -33.53 -24.10
CA HIS A 62 16.38 -33.79 -23.35
C HIS A 62 15.17 -32.99 -23.88
N ASP A 63 15.38 -31.79 -24.39
CA ASP A 63 14.32 -30.92 -24.91
C ASP A 63 14.84 -29.98 -26.01
N ALA A 64 14.50 -30.25 -27.28
CA ALA A 64 14.87 -29.37 -28.41
C ALA A 64 14.31 -27.92 -28.29
N ASN A 65 13.36 -27.69 -27.40
CA ASN A 65 12.87 -26.35 -27.09
C ASN A 65 13.67 -25.65 -25.98
N ALA A 66 14.73 -26.26 -25.44
CA ALA A 66 15.45 -25.74 -24.28
C ALA A 66 15.93 -24.29 -24.47
N ILE A 67 15.73 -23.48 -23.44
CA ILE A 67 16.23 -22.11 -23.35
C ILE A 67 17.11 -22.03 -22.11
N ARG A 68 18.42 -21.85 -22.32
CA ARG A 68 19.40 -21.63 -21.26
C ARG A 68 19.24 -20.23 -20.70
N VAL A 69 19.42 -20.11 -19.39
CA VAL A 69 19.47 -18.84 -18.67
C VAL A 69 20.91 -18.61 -18.26
N ARG A 70 21.43 -17.41 -18.55
CA ARG A 70 22.79 -17.00 -18.19
C ARG A 70 22.78 -15.73 -17.35
N ASN A 71 23.71 -15.65 -16.40
CA ASN A 71 23.91 -14.46 -15.58
C ASN A 71 24.66 -13.34 -16.37
N PRO A 72 24.90 -12.16 -15.77
CA PRO A 72 25.64 -11.07 -16.44
C PRO A 72 27.07 -11.43 -16.87
N ASP A 73 27.69 -12.43 -16.21
CA ASP A 73 29.01 -12.96 -16.57
C ASP A 73 28.96 -14.00 -17.72
N PHE A 74 27.80 -14.15 -18.38
CA PHE A 74 27.53 -15.11 -19.44
C PHE A 74 27.72 -16.57 -19.03
N LYS A 75 27.59 -16.89 -17.74
CA LYS A 75 27.66 -18.26 -17.24
C LYS A 75 26.28 -18.88 -17.10
N ASP A 76 26.16 -20.16 -17.41
CA ASP A 76 24.91 -20.91 -17.35
C ASP A 76 24.45 -21.05 -15.88
N VAL A 77 23.23 -20.60 -15.58
CA VAL A 77 22.62 -20.66 -14.24
C VAL A 77 21.38 -21.54 -14.17
N GLY A 78 20.92 -22.04 -15.31
CA GLY A 78 19.84 -23.03 -15.41
C GLY A 78 19.06 -22.89 -16.71
N PHE A 79 17.81 -23.30 -16.67
CA PHE A 79 16.93 -23.35 -17.84
C PHE A 79 15.56 -22.75 -17.54
N VAL A 80 14.88 -22.29 -18.58
CA VAL A 80 13.45 -21.97 -18.53
C VAL A 80 12.64 -23.29 -18.44
N PRO A 81 11.56 -23.37 -17.66
CA PRO A 81 10.78 -24.60 -17.49
C PRO A 81 10.19 -25.12 -18.80
N ARG A 82 10.12 -26.45 -18.93
CA ARG A 82 9.65 -27.12 -20.15
C ARG A 82 8.22 -26.76 -20.53
N GLU A 83 7.35 -26.47 -19.56
CA GLU A 83 6.00 -25.98 -19.84
C GLU A 83 5.98 -24.64 -20.60
N ILE A 84 6.99 -23.78 -20.38
CA ILE A 84 7.12 -22.48 -21.03
C ILE A 84 7.87 -22.59 -22.34
N THR A 85 8.99 -23.32 -22.36
CA THR A 85 9.79 -23.48 -23.58
C THR A 85 8.99 -24.08 -24.74
N ARG A 86 8.05 -24.99 -24.46
CA ARG A 86 7.18 -25.63 -25.46
C ARG A 86 6.46 -24.62 -26.37
N TRP A 87 6.00 -23.50 -25.84
CA TRP A 87 5.34 -22.46 -26.62
C TRP A 87 6.24 -21.25 -26.88
N LEU A 88 7.20 -20.96 -26.01
CA LEU A 88 8.05 -19.78 -26.17
C LEU A 88 9.14 -19.98 -27.24
N ALA A 89 9.79 -21.14 -27.28
CA ALA A 89 10.88 -21.42 -28.22
C ALA A 89 10.44 -21.30 -29.70
N PRO A 90 9.31 -21.88 -30.15
CA PRO A 90 8.86 -21.70 -31.53
C PRO A 90 8.65 -20.24 -31.94
N LEU A 91 8.20 -19.38 -31.01
CA LEU A 91 7.98 -17.96 -31.28
C LEU A 91 9.31 -17.20 -31.40
N ILE A 92 10.32 -17.57 -30.60
CA ILE A 92 11.68 -17.03 -30.70
C ILE A 92 12.30 -17.46 -32.03
N ASP A 93 12.24 -18.75 -32.36
CA ASP A 93 12.87 -19.33 -33.55
C ASP A 93 12.26 -18.75 -34.85
N GLN A 94 10.97 -18.42 -34.85
CA GLN A 94 10.30 -17.74 -35.96
C GLN A 94 10.66 -16.23 -36.05
N GLY A 95 11.37 -15.69 -35.06
CA GLY A 95 11.68 -14.27 -34.94
C GLY A 95 10.44 -13.41 -34.66
N LYS A 96 9.41 -13.99 -34.01
CA LYS A 96 8.19 -13.26 -33.64
C LYS A 96 8.37 -12.51 -32.33
N VAL A 97 9.12 -13.06 -31.38
CA VAL A 97 9.32 -12.46 -30.06
C VAL A 97 10.79 -12.34 -29.70
N LEU A 98 11.10 -11.32 -28.91
CA LEU A 98 12.33 -11.16 -28.15
C LEU A 98 11.98 -11.23 -26.67
N ILE A 99 12.85 -11.83 -25.87
CA ILE A 99 12.70 -11.91 -24.42
C ILE A 99 13.88 -11.27 -23.70
N GLU A 100 13.59 -10.60 -22.60
CA GLU A 100 14.55 -10.13 -21.60
C GLU A 100 14.13 -10.67 -20.24
N GLY A 101 15.05 -10.76 -19.27
CA GLY A 101 14.72 -11.36 -17.98
C GLY A 101 15.52 -10.77 -16.83
N ALA A 102 14.93 -10.85 -15.65
CA ALA A 102 15.57 -10.43 -14.42
C ALA A 102 15.07 -11.27 -13.23
N VAL A 103 15.91 -11.37 -12.21
CA VAL A 103 15.55 -11.94 -10.93
C VAL A 103 14.93 -10.84 -10.07
N PRO A 104 13.74 -11.03 -9.47
CA PRO A 104 13.10 -10.01 -8.65
C PRO A 104 14.00 -9.50 -7.52
N ASN A 105 13.95 -8.18 -7.24
CA ASN A 105 14.66 -7.57 -6.11
C ASN A 105 14.21 -8.12 -4.75
N THR A 106 12.99 -8.65 -4.66
CA THR A 106 12.41 -9.25 -3.45
C THR A 106 12.95 -10.65 -3.17
N PHE A 107 13.81 -11.20 -4.03
CA PHE A 107 14.38 -12.53 -3.85
C PHE A 107 15.41 -12.55 -2.72
N SER A 108 15.11 -13.25 -1.63
CA SER A 108 16.08 -13.58 -0.60
C SER A 108 16.50 -15.05 -0.71
N PRO A 109 17.72 -15.36 -1.21
CA PRO A 109 18.15 -16.75 -1.37
C PRO A 109 18.32 -17.41 0.00
N HIS A 110 17.56 -18.47 0.27
CA HIS A 110 17.73 -19.23 1.51
C HIS A 110 18.89 -20.25 1.32
N PRO A 111 19.96 -20.22 2.14
CA PRO A 111 21.16 -21.05 1.93
C PRO A 111 20.95 -22.57 2.00
N ARG A 112 19.77 -23.05 2.45
CA ARG A 112 19.46 -24.47 2.64
C ARG A 112 18.39 -25.01 1.68
N VAL A 113 17.82 -24.18 0.80
CA VAL A 113 16.71 -24.55 -0.09
C VAL A 113 17.08 -24.26 -1.54
N ARG A 114 18.02 -25.05 -2.09
CA ARG A 114 18.44 -24.94 -3.51
C ARG A 114 17.47 -25.62 -4.49
N HIS A 115 16.51 -26.40 -3.99
CA HIS A 115 15.74 -27.35 -4.82
C HIS A 115 14.45 -26.81 -5.43
N HIS A 116 14.02 -25.59 -5.10
CA HIS A 116 12.79 -25.01 -5.67
C HIS A 116 13.04 -24.09 -6.87
N GLY A 117 14.29 -23.87 -7.29
CA GLY A 117 14.64 -22.93 -8.36
C GLY A 117 14.52 -21.47 -7.94
N SER A 118 15.13 -20.56 -8.71
CA SER A 118 15.13 -19.11 -8.45
C SER A 118 14.01 -18.41 -9.21
N PRO A 119 13.32 -17.41 -8.64
CA PRO A 119 12.27 -16.68 -9.35
C PRO A 119 12.84 -15.91 -10.56
N LEU A 120 12.06 -15.84 -11.63
CA LEU A 120 12.43 -15.21 -12.89
C LEU A 120 11.25 -14.43 -13.45
N ILE A 121 11.47 -13.16 -13.82
CA ILE A 121 10.53 -12.36 -14.61
C ILE A 121 11.00 -12.41 -16.06
N ILE A 122 10.11 -12.74 -17.00
CA ILE A 122 10.38 -12.70 -18.44
C ILE A 122 9.56 -11.56 -19.06
N LYS A 123 10.25 -10.56 -19.61
CA LYS A 123 9.70 -9.47 -20.42
C LYS A 123 9.62 -9.90 -21.87
N LEU A 124 8.48 -9.65 -22.51
CA LEU A 124 8.20 -10.05 -23.89
C LEU A 124 8.07 -8.82 -24.79
N TYR A 125 8.78 -8.86 -25.91
CA TYR A 125 8.70 -7.85 -26.96
C TYR A 125 8.31 -8.51 -28.29
N LEU A 126 7.40 -7.89 -29.04
CA LEU A 126 7.08 -8.29 -30.40
C LEU A 126 8.11 -7.71 -31.37
N CYS A 127 8.75 -8.61 -32.11
CA CYS A 127 9.54 -8.27 -33.28
C CYS A 127 8.62 -7.98 -34.47
N GLN A 128 9.16 -7.51 -35.60
CA GLN A 128 8.38 -7.17 -36.79
C GLN A 128 7.44 -8.30 -37.27
N LYS A 129 7.88 -9.57 -37.23
CA LYS A 129 7.01 -10.72 -37.58
C LYS A 129 5.96 -11.04 -36.52
N GLY A 130 6.20 -10.63 -35.27
CA GLY A 130 5.35 -10.89 -34.13
C GLY A 130 4.06 -10.08 -34.10
N PHE A 131 3.96 -8.98 -34.87
CA PHE A 131 2.71 -8.22 -34.97
C PHE A 131 1.53 -9.07 -35.46
N SER A 132 1.79 -10.11 -36.27
CA SER A 132 0.78 -11.11 -36.69
C SER A 132 0.10 -11.82 -35.51
N ILE A 133 0.74 -11.91 -34.34
CA ILE A 133 0.16 -12.49 -33.12
C ILE A 133 -1.08 -11.71 -32.67
N LEU A 134 -1.15 -10.41 -32.98
CA LEU A 134 -2.26 -9.54 -32.60
C LEU A 134 -3.28 -9.32 -33.74
N GLU A 135 -3.06 -9.90 -34.91
CA GLU A 135 -3.97 -9.81 -36.05
C GLU A 135 -5.08 -10.86 -35.94
N THR A 136 -6.34 -10.46 -36.12
CA THR A 136 -7.50 -11.36 -36.06
C THR A 136 -7.71 -12.11 -37.38
N ASN A 137 -8.07 -13.40 -37.31
CA ASN A 137 -8.50 -14.20 -38.45
C ASN A 137 -10.03 -14.39 -38.41
N PRO A 138 -10.79 -13.78 -39.33
CA PRO A 138 -12.25 -13.86 -39.33
C PRO A 138 -12.81 -15.25 -39.70
N SER A 139 -11.99 -16.15 -40.25
CA SER A 139 -12.42 -17.47 -40.70
C SER A 139 -11.37 -18.53 -40.34
N PRO A 140 -11.27 -18.93 -39.05
CA PRO A 140 -10.35 -19.99 -38.63
C PRO A 140 -10.71 -21.31 -39.32
N GLY A 141 -9.70 -22.01 -39.85
CA GLY A 141 -9.85 -23.27 -40.56
C GLY A 141 -9.87 -24.50 -39.63
N THR A 142 -9.47 -24.34 -38.37
CA THR A 142 -9.43 -25.43 -37.37
C THR A 142 -10.00 -24.99 -36.02
N ALA A 143 -10.35 -25.97 -35.17
CA ALA A 143 -10.80 -25.69 -33.81
C ALA A 143 -9.71 -25.01 -32.97
N ILE A 144 -8.43 -25.35 -33.19
CA ILE A 144 -7.30 -24.75 -32.49
C ILE A 144 -7.15 -23.27 -32.88
N GLU A 145 -7.28 -22.95 -34.18
CA GLU A 145 -7.27 -21.56 -34.65
C GLU A 145 -8.47 -20.77 -34.10
N ALA A 146 -9.66 -21.39 -34.02
CA ALA A 146 -10.83 -20.76 -33.43
C ALA A 146 -10.63 -20.44 -31.93
N ILE A 147 -9.99 -21.33 -31.17
CA ILE A 147 -9.60 -21.07 -29.77
C ILE A 147 -8.63 -19.90 -29.69
N ARG A 148 -7.62 -19.85 -30.58
CA ARG A 148 -6.69 -18.72 -30.65
C ARG A 148 -7.41 -17.39 -30.87
N GLU A 149 -8.40 -17.34 -31.77
CA GLU A 149 -9.19 -16.12 -31.99
C GLU A 149 -9.98 -15.69 -30.75
N ILE A 150 -10.64 -16.64 -30.06
CA ILE A 150 -11.40 -16.34 -28.84
C ILE A 150 -10.48 -15.76 -27.75
N ILE A 151 -9.28 -16.33 -27.60
CA ILE A 151 -8.28 -15.85 -26.63
C ILE A 151 -7.75 -14.47 -27.04
N LEU A 152 -7.43 -14.27 -28.32
CA LEU A 152 -6.97 -12.97 -28.82
C LEU A 152 -8.03 -11.89 -28.62
N GLU A 153 -9.29 -12.16 -28.97
CA GLU A 153 -10.38 -11.22 -28.76
C GLU A 153 -10.56 -10.89 -27.28
N SER A 154 -10.46 -11.88 -26.41
CA SER A 154 -10.56 -11.68 -24.96
C SER A 154 -9.40 -10.82 -24.47
N PHE A 155 -8.17 -11.13 -24.89
CA PHE A 155 -6.96 -10.36 -24.56
C PHE A 155 -7.06 -8.90 -24.98
N LEU A 156 -7.53 -8.62 -26.21
CA LEU A 156 -7.70 -7.26 -26.73
C LEU A 156 -8.82 -6.48 -26.00
N LYS A 157 -9.77 -7.18 -25.36
CA LYS A 157 -10.86 -6.57 -24.58
C LYS A 157 -10.48 -6.32 -23.12
N LEU A 158 -9.45 -6.96 -22.58
CA LEU A 158 -9.03 -6.83 -21.18
C LEU A 158 -8.86 -5.37 -20.71
N PRO A 159 -8.29 -4.43 -21.49
CA PRO A 159 -8.15 -3.03 -21.06
C PRO A 159 -9.48 -2.32 -20.76
N GLY A 160 -10.62 -2.86 -21.21
CA GLY A 160 -11.95 -2.34 -20.87
C GLY A 160 -12.53 -2.87 -19.56
N PHE A 161 -11.84 -3.77 -18.86
CA PHE A 161 -12.29 -4.36 -17.60
C PHE A 161 -11.87 -3.47 -16.44
N SER A 162 -12.75 -3.27 -15.46
CA SER A 162 -12.48 -2.42 -14.30
C SER A 162 -11.91 -3.18 -13.10
N ASP A 163 -12.17 -4.49 -13.01
CA ASP A 163 -11.78 -5.32 -11.86
C ASP A 163 -10.68 -6.33 -12.26
N PRO A 164 -9.44 -6.15 -11.75
CA PRO A 164 -8.34 -7.09 -11.97
C PRO A 164 -8.65 -8.53 -11.55
N ALA A 165 -9.46 -8.73 -10.49
CA ALA A 165 -9.80 -10.07 -10.00
C ALA A 165 -10.61 -10.88 -11.04
N VAL A 166 -11.44 -10.19 -11.83
CA VAL A 166 -12.18 -10.80 -12.95
C VAL A 166 -11.23 -11.31 -14.02
N ILE A 167 -10.13 -10.60 -14.31
CA ILE A 167 -9.14 -10.99 -15.31
C ILE A 167 -8.39 -12.24 -14.85
N HIS A 168 -7.95 -12.30 -13.60
CA HIS A 168 -7.35 -13.50 -13.02
C HIS A 168 -8.32 -14.69 -13.05
N GLY A 169 -9.56 -14.49 -12.60
CA GLY A 169 -10.57 -15.55 -12.62
C GLY A 169 -10.92 -16.04 -14.02
N LEU A 170 -10.92 -15.14 -15.02
CA LEU A 170 -11.08 -15.51 -16.42
C LEU A 170 -9.89 -16.33 -16.93
N GLN A 171 -8.67 -15.89 -16.66
CA GLN A 171 -7.44 -16.60 -17.05
C GLN A 171 -7.43 -18.04 -16.51
N GLU A 172 -7.71 -18.23 -15.22
CA GLU A 172 -7.74 -19.57 -14.61
C GLU A 172 -8.79 -20.47 -15.26
N ARG A 173 -10.00 -19.95 -15.51
CA ARG A 173 -11.07 -20.71 -16.14
C ARG A 173 -10.73 -21.08 -17.58
N LEU A 174 -10.18 -20.15 -18.35
CA LEU A 174 -9.73 -20.41 -19.72
C LEU A 174 -8.61 -21.44 -19.74
N HIS A 175 -7.65 -21.36 -18.82
CA HIS A 175 -6.56 -22.32 -18.70
C HIS A 175 -7.06 -23.74 -18.37
N ARG A 176 -8.13 -23.88 -17.58
CA ARG A 176 -8.77 -25.18 -17.30
C ARG A 176 -9.57 -25.74 -18.47
N LEU A 177 -10.17 -24.88 -19.29
CA LEU A 177 -11.00 -25.28 -20.43
C LEU A 177 -10.17 -25.66 -21.66
N ILE A 178 -8.99 -25.06 -21.82
CA ILE A 178 -8.13 -25.23 -22.97
C ILE A 178 -7.22 -26.45 -22.78
N SER A 179 -7.23 -27.36 -23.77
CA SER A 179 -6.38 -28.56 -23.75
C SER A 179 -4.89 -28.19 -23.89
N ARG A 180 -3.97 -29.14 -23.62
CA ARG A 180 -2.52 -28.93 -23.82
C ARG A 180 -2.12 -28.68 -25.29
N ASP A 181 -3.02 -28.94 -26.24
CA ASP A 181 -2.77 -28.79 -27.67
C ASP A 181 -3.39 -27.46 -28.16
N VAL A 182 -2.60 -26.39 -28.08
CA VAL A 182 -2.94 -25.06 -28.59
C VAL A 182 -1.73 -24.41 -29.24
N LEU A 183 -1.99 -23.42 -30.09
CA LEU A 183 -0.93 -22.65 -30.73
C LEU A 183 -0.05 -21.92 -29.71
N PRO A 184 1.26 -21.82 -29.97
CA PRO A 184 2.19 -21.06 -29.15
C PRO A 184 1.71 -19.64 -28.80
N GLU A 185 1.13 -18.94 -29.77
CA GLU A 185 0.57 -17.60 -29.63
C GLU A 185 -0.59 -17.56 -28.61
N THR A 186 -1.37 -18.62 -28.53
CA THR A 186 -2.49 -18.72 -27.57
C THR A 186 -1.98 -18.78 -26.14
N GLN A 187 -0.94 -19.60 -25.90
CA GLN A 187 -0.32 -19.71 -24.58
C GLN A 187 0.42 -18.43 -24.19
N LEU A 188 1.08 -17.77 -25.15
CA LEU A 188 1.70 -16.47 -24.93
C LEU A 188 0.67 -15.44 -24.44
N LEU A 189 -0.46 -15.31 -25.14
CA LEU A 189 -1.49 -14.34 -24.78
C LEU A 189 -2.08 -14.64 -23.40
N LEU A 190 -2.42 -15.91 -23.12
CA LEU A 190 -2.94 -16.33 -21.80
C LEU A 190 -1.97 -16.04 -20.66
N SER A 191 -0.66 -16.24 -20.89
CA SER A 191 0.39 -16.00 -19.89
C SER A 191 0.51 -14.53 -19.51
N LEU A 192 0.03 -13.62 -20.36
CA LEU A 192 0.07 -12.17 -20.14
C LEU A 192 -1.21 -11.59 -19.49
N PHE A 193 -2.26 -12.38 -19.27
CA PHE A 193 -3.48 -11.90 -18.60
C PHE A 193 -3.20 -11.34 -17.18
N PRO A 194 -2.41 -12.02 -16.32
CA PRO A 194 -2.07 -11.49 -15.00
C PRO A 194 -1.37 -10.12 -15.09
N PHE A 195 -0.47 -9.94 -16.05
CA PHE A 195 0.19 -8.66 -16.28
C PHE A 195 -0.79 -7.58 -16.71
N LYS A 196 -1.75 -7.89 -17.60
CA LYS A 196 -2.81 -6.94 -17.96
C LYS A 196 -3.70 -6.56 -16.77
N ALA A 197 -3.97 -7.50 -15.88
CA ALA A 197 -4.68 -7.22 -14.63
C ALA A 197 -3.89 -6.24 -13.74
N GLU A 198 -2.58 -6.43 -13.63
CA GLU A 198 -1.70 -5.54 -12.88
C GLU A 198 -1.61 -4.14 -13.51
N GLU A 199 -1.52 -4.05 -14.84
CA GLU A 199 -1.52 -2.75 -15.54
C GLU A 199 -2.80 -1.95 -15.24
N ILE A 200 -3.96 -2.60 -15.26
CA ILE A 200 -5.24 -1.98 -14.93
C ILE A 200 -5.27 -1.55 -13.46
N ARG A 201 -4.78 -2.39 -12.54
CA ARG A 201 -4.66 -2.04 -11.12
C ARG A 201 -3.79 -0.79 -10.94
N ARG A 202 -2.61 -0.76 -11.57
CA ARG A 202 -1.69 0.38 -11.50
C ARG A 202 -2.34 1.65 -12.05
N GLN A 203 -2.97 1.60 -13.21
CA GLN A 203 -3.69 2.74 -13.79
C GLN A 203 -4.82 3.23 -12.87
N HIS A 204 -5.55 2.31 -12.23
CA HIS A 204 -6.58 2.68 -11.28
C HIS A 204 -5.98 3.39 -10.06
N SER A 205 -4.92 2.82 -9.48
CA SER A 205 -4.18 3.40 -8.36
C SER A 205 -3.63 4.79 -8.68
N GLU A 206 -3.05 4.97 -9.87
CA GLU A 206 -2.55 6.26 -10.38
C GLU A 206 -3.69 7.29 -10.50
N ASN A 207 -4.86 6.88 -11.00
CA ASN A 207 -6.02 7.76 -11.07
C ASN A 207 -6.54 8.16 -9.68
N VAL A 208 -6.56 7.22 -8.72
CA VAL A 208 -6.98 7.49 -7.34
C VAL A 208 -6.00 8.44 -6.65
N ILE A 209 -4.69 8.23 -6.79
CA ILE A 209 -3.69 9.11 -6.15
C ILE A 209 -3.71 10.52 -6.74
N GLU A 210 -3.91 10.67 -8.05
CA GLU A 210 -4.05 11.99 -8.66
C GLU A 210 -5.31 12.72 -8.20
N LYS A 211 -6.44 12.01 -8.04
CA LYS A 211 -7.65 12.58 -7.42
C LYS A 211 -7.39 13.07 -5.99
N ILE A 212 -6.69 12.27 -5.18
CA ILE A 212 -6.31 12.64 -3.80
C ILE A 212 -5.45 13.91 -3.81
N ARG A 213 -4.41 13.95 -4.64
CA ARG A 213 -3.52 15.11 -4.78
C ARG A 213 -4.29 16.35 -5.23
N GLU A 214 -5.23 16.22 -6.16
CA GLU A 214 -6.08 17.31 -6.59
C GLU A 214 -6.98 17.83 -5.46
N GLN A 215 -7.57 16.95 -4.65
CA GLN A 215 -8.35 17.38 -3.48
C GLN A 215 -7.45 18.11 -2.47
N LEU A 216 -6.28 17.57 -2.13
CA LEU A 216 -5.33 18.20 -1.21
C LEU A 216 -4.86 19.59 -1.69
N ARG A 217 -4.79 19.85 -3.00
CA ARG A 217 -4.50 21.21 -3.53
C ARG A 217 -5.61 22.22 -3.25
N ARG A 218 -6.86 21.75 -3.10
CA ARG A 218 -8.05 22.57 -2.83
C ARG A 218 -8.31 22.74 -1.33
N LEU A 219 -7.48 22.16 -0.47
CA LEU A 219 -7.61 22.25 0.99
C LEU A 219 -7.55 23.72 1.42
N LYS A 220 -8.63 24.20 2.03
CA LYS A 220 -8.69 25.55 2.58
C LYS A 220 -8.07 25.56 3.96
N VAL A 221 -7.04 26.39 4.13
CA VAL A 221 -6.38 26.64 5.41
C VAL A 221 -7.00 27.88 6.04
N GLY A 222 -7.49 27.76 7.27
CA GLY A 222 -8.00 28.88 8.06
C GLY A 222 -6.89 29.65 8.78
N GLU A 223 -7.27 30.69 9.50
CA GLU A 223 -6.32 31.51 10.27
C GLU A 223 -5.72 30.72 11.44
N GLY A 224 -4.45 30.97 11.74
CA GLY A 224 -3.72 30.30 12.81
C GLY A 224 -4.19 30.72 14.20
N ILE A 225 -4.68 29.76 14.98
CA ILE A 225 -5.08 29.93 16.38
C ILE A 225 -3.87 29.63 17.26
N HIS A 226 -3.35 30.67 17.93
CA HIS A 226 -2.13 30.55 18.72
C HIS A 226 -2.41 30.59 20.22
N TYR A 227 -1.86 29.62 20.94
CA TYR A 227 -1.87 29.58 22.40
C TYR A 227 -0.58 28.96 22.92
N ARG A 228 0.14 29.73 23.75
CA ARG A 228 1.45 29.36 24.32
C ARG A 228 2.42 28.92 23.21
N ASN A 229 2.91 27.70 23.26
CA ASN A 229 3.87 27.14 22.32
C ASN A 229 3.21 26.56 21.05
N LEU A 230 1.88 26.51 20.94
CA LEU A 230 1.20 25.93 19.78
C LEU A 230 0.54 26.98 18.89
N THR A 231 0.57 26.71 17.59
CA THR A 231 -0.26 27.37 16.57
C THR A 231 -1.02 26.30 15.79
N LEU A 232 -2.35 26.41 15.74
CA LEU A 232 -3.23 25.46 15.07
C LEU A 232 -3.85 26.11 13.84
N PHE A 233 -3.69 25.48 12.69
CA PHE A 233 -4.30 25.92 11.43
C PHE A 233 -5.45 24.98 11.09
N PRO A 234 -6.71 25.42 11.26
CA PRO A 234 -7.87 24.59 10.93
C PRO A 234 -8.00 24.42 9.41
N PHE A 235 -8.43 23.25 8.99
CA PHE A 235 -8.74 22.94 7.60
C PHE A 235 -10.24 22.84 7.37
N GLY A 236 -10.70 23.37 6.24
CA GLY A 236 -12.07 23.18 5.79
C GLY A 236 -12.33 21.80 5.18
N LYS A 237 -13.61 21.48 4.97
CA LYS A 237 -14.02 20.25 4.25
C LYS A 237 -13.47 20.26 2.81
N LEU A 238 -12.91 19.13 2.36
CA LEU A 238 -12.48 18.91 0.98
C LEU A 238 -13.65 18.51 0.08
N ASN A 239 -14.60 17.76 0.66
CA ASN A 239 -15.72 17.14 -0.06
C ASN A 239 -17.07 17.62 0.48
N GLY A 240 -18.09 17.55 -0.39
CA GLY A 240 -19.49 17.77 0.00
C GLY A 240 -20.19 16.50 0.50
N ALA A 241 -19.60 15.32 0.28
CA ALA A 241 -20.15 14.03 0.71
C ALA A 241 -19.30 13.45 1.86
N THR A 242 -19.97 13.09 2.95
CA THR A 242 -19.39 12.36 4.09
C THR A 242 -19.37 10.88 3.80
N GLY A 243 -18.31 10.16 4.18
CA GLY A 243 -18.28 8.71 4.09
C GLY A 243 -19.40 8.08 4.91
N ASN A 244 -20.04 7.04 4.35
CA ASN A 244 -21.09 6.28 5.05
C ASN A 244 -20.45 5.26 6.01
N TYR A 245 -19.85 5.74 7.09
CA TYR A 245 -19.25 4.93 8.15
C TYR A 245 -19.55 5.51 9.54
N VAL A 246 -19.22 4.77 10.60
CA VAL A 246 -19.23 5.23 11.99
C VAL A 246 -17.83 5.15 12.60
N LEU A 247 -17.50 6.03 13.54
CA LEU A 247 -16.23 5.94 14.27
C LEU A 247 -16.20 4.74 15.22
N LEU A 248 -15.01 4.15 15.38
CA LEU A 248 -14.78 2.99 16.24
C LEU A 248 -15.32 3.20 17.66
N LYS A 249 -14.97 4.33 18.29
CA LYS A 249 -15.44 4.67 19.63
C LYS A 249 -16.96 4.62 19.75
N LYS A 250 -17.67 5.29 18.83
CA LYS A 250 -19.14 5.33 18.80
C LYS A 250 -19.74 3.94 18.58
N ALA A 251 -19.11 3.15 17.71
CA ALA A 251 -19.56 1.78 17.42
C ALA A 251 -19.38 0.83 18.62
N LEU A 252 -18.30 1.00 19.40
CA LEU A 252 -18.06 0.32 20.68
C LEU A 252 -19.10 0.74 21.73
N GLU A 253 -19.37 2.04 21.86
CA GLU A 253 -20.37 2.60 22.78
C GLU A 253 -21.79 2.11 22.46
N MET A 254 -22.11 1.96 21.17
CA MET A 254 -23.37 1.37 20.69
C MET A 254 -23.46 -0.15 20.88
N GLY A 255 -22.35 -0.83 21.22
CA GLY A 255 -22.29 -2.29 21.35
C GLY A 255 -22.42 -3.06 20.04
N VAL A 256 -22.29 -2.38 18.89
CA VAL A 256 -22.33 -3.01 17.56
C VAL A 256 -20.94 -3.44 17.08
N VAL A 257 -19.88 -2.99 17.77
CA VAL A 257 -18.51 -3.46 17.58
C VAL A 257 -17.98 -4.08 18.87
N GLU A 258 -17.19 -5.13 18.73
CA GLU A 258 -16.44 -5.77 19.81
C GLU A 258 -14.99 -5.97 19.35
N ILE A 259 -14.04 -5.83 20.27
CA ILE A 259 -12.62 -6.07 20.00
C ILE A 259 -12.11 -7.10 21.02
N GLU A 260 -11.41 -8.11 20.51
CA GLU A 260 -10.85 -9.21 21.29
C GLU A 260 -9.36 -9.40 20.99
N GLU A 261 -8.66 -10.07 21.91
CA GLU A 261 -7.29 -10.55 21.65
C GLU A 261 -7.35 -11.61 20.53
N ALA A 262 -6.43 -11.55 19.56
CA ALA A 262 -6.46 -12.47 18.41
C ALA A 262 -6.16 -13.95 18.78
N SER A 263 -5.67 -14.22 19.99
CA SER A 263 -5.47 -15.58 20.53
C SER A 263 -5.58 -15.61 22.06
N GLU A 264 -5.83 -16.79 22.65
CA GLU A 264 -5.87 -16.96 24.11
C GLU A 264 -4.52 -16.62 24.78
N GLU A 265 -3.41 -16.91 24.09
CA GLU A 265 -2.07 -16.50 24.50
C GLU A 265 -1.90 -14.97 24.35
N GLY A 266 -2.57 -14.36 23.38
CA GLY A 266 -2.46 -12.96 22.98
C GLY A 266 -1.35 -12.78 21.95
N GLN A 267 -1.69 -12.51 20.69
CA GLN A 267 -0.70 -12.02 19.74
C GLN A 267 -0.46 -10.53 20.01
N VAL A 268 0.78 -10.18 20.32
CA VAL A 268 1.19 -8.82 20.72
C VAL A 268 0.81 -7.76 19.66
N HIS A 269 0.71 -8.17 18.39
CA HIS A 269 0.69 -7.26 17.23
C HIS A 269 -0.67 -7.14 16.53
N GLU A 270 -1.67 -7.93 16.89
CA GLU A 270 -2.99 -7.91 16.23
C GLU A 270 -4.12 -8.05 17.25
N LEU A 271 -5.21 -7.31 17.04
CA LEU A 271 -6.51 -7.54 17.68
C LEU A 271 -7.54 -7.98 16.65
N LEU A 272 -8.58 -8.67 17.09
CA LEU A 272 -9.71 -9.02 16.24
C LEU A 272 -10.85 -8.03 16.48
N LEU A 273 -11.18 -7.22 15.48
CA LEU A 273 -12.31 -6.30 15.50
C LEU A 273 -13.51 -6.95 14.80
N HIS A 274 -14.60 -7.12 15.54
CA HIS A 274 -15.87 -7.65 15.05
C HIS A 274 -16.85 -6.51 14.82
N ASN A 275 -17.11 -6.15 13.56
CA ASN A 275 -18.19 -5.25 13.23
C ASN A 275 -19.48 -6.04 13.02
N ARG A 276 -20.39 -5.97 13.98
CA ARG A 276 -21.71 -6.61 13.93
C ARG A 276 -22.80 -5.66 13.44
N GLY A 277 -22.49 -4.38 13.30
CA GLY A 277 -23.43 -3.36 12.84
C GLY A 277 -23.63 -3.33 11.33
N ASP A 278 -24.64 -2.57 10.91
CA ASP A 278 -25.06 -2.43 9.50
C ASP A 278 -24.23 -1.40 8.72
N LYS A 279 -23.31 -0.70 9.38
CA LYS A 279 -22.45 0.34 8.78
C LYS A 279 -20.97 -0.05 8.88
N PRO A 280 -20.15 0.31 7.88
CA PRO A 280 -18.70 0.26 8.02
C PRO A 280 -18.21 1.08 9.23
N VAL A 281 -17.12 0.64 9.84
CA VAL A 281 -16.52 1.26 11.03
C VAL A 281 -15.13 1.77 10.70
N LEU A 282 -14.90 3.08 10.84
CA LEU A 282 -13.59 3.70 10.73
C LEU A 282 -12.86 3.59 12.07
N ALA A 283 -11.70 2.95 12.04
CA ALA A 283 -10.72 2.86 13.12
C ALA A 283 -9.47 3.67 12.73
N PRO A 284 -9.33 4.93 13.21
CA PRO A 284 -8.21 5.78 12.86
C PRO A 284 -6.88 5.27 13.41
N GLU A 285 -5.81 5.53 12.66
CA GLU A 285 -4.45 5.34 13.18
C GLU A 285 -4.23 6.19 14.43
N GLY A 286 -3.46 5.64 15.38
CA GLY A 286 -3.09 6.35 16.59
C GLY A 286 -4.15 6.29 17.69
N GLU A 287 -5.36 5.79 17.44
CA GLU A 287 -6.36 5.60 18.49
C GLU A 287 -5.86 4.54 19.50
N ILE A 288 -5.94 4.87 20.79
CA ILE A 288 -5.51 4.02 21.90
C ILE A 288 -6.73 3.30 22.48
N LEU A 289 -6.64 1.97 22.44
CA LEU A 289 -7.57 1.03 23.03
C LEU A 289 -7.07 0.64 24.42
N ILE A 290 -7.88 0.92 25.44
CA ILE A 290 -7.59 0.56 26.84
C ILE A 290 -8.38 -0.68 27.25
N GLY A 291 -7.82 -1.45 28.17
CA GLY A 291 -8.44 -2.66 28.71
C GLY A 291 -7.74 -3.95 28.31
N ALA A 292 -8.46 -5.07 28.36
CA ALA A 292 -7.93 -6.41 28.09
C ALA A 292 -6.62 -6.68 28.86
N LYS A 293 -5.65 -7.37 28.27
CA LYS A 293 -4.37 -7.68 28.94
C LYS A 293 -3.45 -6.46 29.01
N GLN A 294 -3.50 -5.58 28.02
CA GLN A 294 -2.62 -4.42 27.86
C GLN A 294 -3.27 -3.37 26.97
N ASN A 295 -2.93 -2.10 27.17
CA ASN A 295 -3.34 -1.03 26.28
C ASN A 295 -2.64 -1.15 24.90
N ARG A 296 -3.36 -0.82 23.84
CA ARG A 296 -2.95 -0.98 22.44
C ARG A 296 -3.14 0.32 21.67
N VAL A 297 -2.26 0.64 20.74
CA VAL A 297 -2.45 1.71 19.75
C VAL A 297 -2.65 1.11 18.37
N ILE A 298 -3.58 1.64 17.59
CA ILE A 298 -3.85 1.17 16.22
C ILE A 298 -2.73 1.63 15.26
N ASN A 299 -2.21 0.71 14.44
CA ASN A 299 -1.03 0.97 13.60
C ASN A 299 -1.31 1.76 12.33
N ILE A 300 -2.49 1.56 11.73
CA ILE A 300 -2.91 2.14 10.45
C ILE A 300 -4.38 2.57 10.52
N THR A 301 -4.85 3.35 9.55
CA THR A 301 -6.27 3.70 9.45
C THR A 301 -7.03 2.61 8.68
N ILE A 302 -8.13 2.10 9.25
CA ILE A 302 -8.86 0.97 8.67
C ILE A 302 -10.36 1.26 8.66
N ILE A 303 -11.05 0.92 7.57
CA ILE A 303 -12.51 0.84 7.54
C ILE A 303 -12.91 -0.64 7.51
N VAL A 304 -13.52 -1.13 8.59
CA VAL A 304 -14.02 -2.51 8.66
C VAL A 304 -15.45 -2.56 8.16
N ALA A 305 -15.72 -3.40 7.15
CA ALA A 305 -17.05 -3.49 6.55
C ALA A 305 -18.12 -3.96 7.56
N ALA A 306 -19.38 -3.64 7.27
CA ALA A 306 -20.53 -4.14 8.03
C ALA A 306 -20.53 -5.68 8.08
N HIS A 307 -20.89 -6.23 9.23
CA HIS A 307 -20.96 -7.69 9.47
C HIS A 307 -19.66 -8.47 9.21
N GLN A 308 -18.50 -7.81 9.22
CA GLN A 308 -17.19 -8.45 9.04
C GLN A 308 -16.35 -8.45 10.31
N SER A 309 -15.46 -9.42 10.39
CA SER A 309 -14.41 -9.46 11.41
C SER A 309 -13.05 -9.32 10.73
N THR A 310 -12.24 -8.40 11.23
CA THR A 310 -10.95 -8.05 10.62
C THR A 310 -9.87 -8.02 11.70
N ARG A 311 -8.70 -8.58 11.39
CA ARG A 311 -7.52 -8.42 12.23
C ARG A 311 -6.96 -7.02 12.03
N ILE A 312 -6.88 -6.25 13.10
CA ILE A 312 -6.32 -4.91 13.09
C ILE A 312 -4.91 -4.94 13.68
N PRO A 313 -3.89 -4.44 12.96
CA PRO A 313 -2.54 -4.33 13.48
C PRO A 313 -2.47 -3.27 14.57
N VAL A 314 -1.82 -3.61 15.67
CA VAL A 314 -1.68 -2.78 16.86
C VAL A 314 -0.29 -2.90 17.47
N SER A 315 0.04 -1.98 18.37
CA SER A 315 1.25 -2.05 19.19
C SER A 315 0.94 -1.80 20.66
N CYS A 316 1.70 -2.42 21.57
CA CYS A 316 1.52 -2.28 23.00
C CYS A 316 2.02 -0.91 23.48
N VAL A 317 1.20 -0.16 24.20
CA VAL A 317 1.58 1.11 24.84
C VAL A 317 1.60 1.02 26.38
N GLU A 318 1.69 -0.21 26.88
CA GLU A 318 1.81 -0.58 28.29
C GLU A 318 2.65 -1.85 28.38
N ARG A 319 3.79 -1.80 29.08
CA ARG A 319 4.77 -2.91 29.11
C ARG A 319 4.55 -3.86 30.29
N GLY A 320 4.30 -3.31 31.48
CA GLY A 320 4.35 -4.02 32.76
C GLY A 320 3.08 -4.77 33.15
N ARG A 321 2.03 -4.76 32.32
CA ARG A 321 0.79 -5.50 32.57
C ARG A 321 0.68 -6.70 31.63
N TRP A 322 0.39 -7.89 32.16
CA TRP A 322 -0.03 -9.05 31.35
C TRP A 322 -1.15 -9.81 32.06
N ARG A 323 -2.21 -9.09 32.38
CA ARG A 323 -3.42 -9.59 33.05
C ARG A 323 -4.62 -8.76 32.63
N TYR A 324 -5.79 -9.38 32.60
CA TYR A 324 -7.02 -8.67 32.24
C TYR A 324 -7.32 -7.54 33.24
N ALA A 325 -7.31 -6.30 32.77
CA ALA A 325 -7.89 -5.15 33.47
C ALA A 325 -9.42 -5.07 33.27
N SER A 326 -9.88 -5.48 32.09
CA SER A 326 -11.27 -5.63 31.70
C SER A 326 -11.39 -6.76 30.67
N ARG A 327 -12.59 -7.29 30.42
CA ARG A 327 -12.80 -8.27 29.33
C ARG A 327 -12.94 -7.64 27.95
N LYS A 328 -13.10 -6.32 27.87
CA LYS A 328 -13.40 -5.58 26.64
C LYS A 328 -12.45 -4.42 26.48
N PHE A 329 -12.05 -4.15 25.25
CA PHE A 329 -11.37 -2.89 24.91
C PHE A 329 -12.38 -1.73 24.87
N GLN A 330 -11.88 -0.55 25.19
CA GLN A 330 -12.56 0.73 24.99
C GLN A 330 -11.61 1.68 24.26
N SER A 331 -12.16 2.53 23.40
CA SER A 331 -11.38 3.60 22.77
C SER A 331 -11.39 4.84 23.68
N ALA A 332 -10.20 5.28 24.11
CA ALA A 332 -10.09 6.32 25.14
C ALA A 332 -9.19 7.51 24.76
N PHE A 333 -8.04 7.28 24.13
CA PHE A 333 -7.04 8.32 23.84
C PHE A 333 -6.55 8.24 22.39
N TYR A 334 -5.73 9.19 21.97
CA TYR A 334 -4.86 9.07 20.81
C TYR A 334 -3.40 9.05 21.25
N ALA A 335 -2.53 8.38 20.50
CA ALA A 335 -1.10 8.43 20.69
C ALA A 335 -0.56 9.82 20.34
N HIS A 336 0.42 10.29 21.10
CA HIS A 336 1.04 11.57 20.83
C HIS A 336 1.90 11.54 19.54
N PRO A 337 2.11 12.68 18.87
CA PRO A 337 2.73 12.76 17.55
C PRO A 337 4.09 12.05 17.41
N LYS A 338 5.01 12.17 18.38
CA LYS A 338 6.32 11.48 18.32
C LYS A 338 6.20 9.96 18.31
N LEU A 339 5.31 9.41 19.14
CA LEU A 339 5.02 7.97 19.16
C LEU A 339 4.40 7.53 17.83
N ARG A 340 3.48 8.32 17.27
CA ARG A 340 2.90 8.05 15.94
C ARG A 340 3.98 8.08 14.86
N GLY A 341 4.92 9.02 14.89
CA GLY A 341 6.00 9.14 13.90
C GLY A 341 6.90 7.91 13.86
N LYS A 342 7.41 7.47 15.01
CA LYS A 342 8.23 6.24 15.13
C LYS A 342 7.46 4.99 14.70
N LYS A 343 6.21 4.87 15.16
CA LYS A 343 5.33 3.74 14.83
C LYS A 343 5.02 3.68 13.34
N LEU A 344 4.62 4.80 12.73
CA LEU A 344 4.28 4.88 11.31
C LEU A 344 5.49 4.57 10.45
N ARG A 345 6.67 5.11 10.75
CA ARG A 345 7.91 4.79 10.04
C ARG A 345 8.19 3.29 10.05
N SER A 346 8.26 2.66 11.23
CA SER A 346 8.56 1.23 11.34
C SER A 346 7.47 0.35 10.70
N VAL A 347 6.20 0.78 10.72
CA VAL A 347 5.11 0.13 9.97
C VAL A 347 5.37 0.19 8.46
N GLN A 348 5.78 1.34 7.91
CA GLN A 348 6.05 1.45 6.48
C GLN A 348 7.26 0.59 6.06
N GLU A 349 8.32 0.58 6.87
CA GLU A 349 9.48 -0.28 6.64
C GLU A 349 9.07 -1.76 6.67
N CYS A 350 8.27 -2.18 7.65
CA CYS A 350 7.75 -3.54 7.73
C CYS A 350 6.89 -3.89 6.51
N ARG A 351 5.99 -2.99 6.09
CA ARG A 351 5.14 -3.20 4.90
C ARG A 351 5.97 -3.41 3.63
N LEU A 352 7.02 -2.62 3.43
CA LEU A 352 7.89 -2.75 2.26
C LEU A 352 8.64 -4.10 2.23
N HIS A 353 8.98 -4.66 3.39
CA HIS A 353 9.75 -5.91 3.48
C HIS A 353 8.90 -7.17 3.58
N THR A 354 7.74 -7.11 4.25
CA THR A 354 6.93 -8.29 4.59
C THR A 354 5.47 -8.20 4.15
N GLY A 355 4.99 -6.99 3.79
CA GLY A 355 3.57 -6.71 3.54
C GLY A 355 2.73 -6.51 4.81
N GLU A 356 3.30 -6.72 5.99
CA GLU A 356 2.58 -6.60 7.27
C GLU A 356 2.61 -5.16 7.82
N ALA A 357 1.56 -4.74 8.52
CA ALA A 357 1.49 -3.41 9.16
C ALA A 357 1.97 -3.42 10.62
N ARG A 358 3.07 -4.12 10.88
CA ARG A 358 3.63 -4.26 12.23
C ARG A 358 4.64 -3.15 12.50
N SER A 359 4.56 -2.52 13.67
CA SER A 359 5.59 -1.58 14.13
C SER A 359 6.70 -2.28 14.91
N ASP A 360 7.82 -1.58 15.11
CA ASP A 360 8.81 -1.99 16.10
C ASP A 360 8.23 -1.77 17.51
N GLN A 361 8.14 -2.83 18.30
CA GLN A 361 7.58 -2.79 19.65
C GLN A 361 8.55 -2.18 20.67
N GLY A 362 9.87 -2.36 20.45
CA GLY A 362 10.92 -1.78 21.26
C GLY A 362 10.91 -0.26 21.16
N GLU A 363 10.90 0.28 19.93
CA GLU A 363 10.84 1.74 19.71
C GLU A 363 9.60 2.38 20.34
N VAL A 364 8.45 1.70 20.26
CA VAL A 364 7.21 2.14 20.92
C VAL A 364 7.39 2.25 22.43
N TRP A 365 7.98 1.24 23.08
CA TRP A 365 8.21 1.28 24.53
C TRP A 365 9.25 2.29 24.96
N GLU A 366 10.31 2.46 24.17
CA GLU A 366 11.33 3.48 24.41
C GLU A 366 10.70 4.88 24.38
N GLU A 367 9.82 5.15 23.42
CA GLU A 367 9.13 6.43 23.34
C GLU A 367 8.15 6.64 24.49
N VAL A 368 7.36 5.61 24.85
CA VAL A 368 6.47 5.69 26.04
C VAL A 368 7.27 6.01 27.30
N SER A 369 8.42 5.34 27.49
CA SER A 369 9.30 5.61 28.63
C SER A 369 9.90 7.02 28.58
N ALA A 370 10.33 7.49 27.41
CA ALA A 370 10.88 8.83 27.23
C ALA A 370 9.85 9.91 27.55
N GLN A 371 8.61 9.74 27.08
CA GLN A 371 7.51 10.66 27.32
C GLN A 371 7.14 10.71 28.81
N LEU A 372 6.97 9.56 29.47
CA LEU A 372 6.70 9.48 30.92
C LEU A 372 7.82 10.15 31.74
N HIS A 373 9.07 9.93 31.36
CA HIS A 373 10.23 10.57 32.00
C HIS A 373 10.24 12.10 31.79
N ALA A 374 9.96 12.58 30.57
CA ALA A 374 9.88 14.02 30.28
C ALA A 374 8.78 14.71 31.12
N MET A 375 7.65 14.02 31.33
CA MET A 375 6.56 14.47 32.20
C MET A 375 6.87 14.37 33.69
N LYS A 376 7.88 13.59 34.07
CA LYS A 376 8.12 13.13 35.46
C LYS A 376 6.90 12.41 36.05
N ALA A 377 6.14 11.72 35.19
CA ALA A 377 4.99 10.92 35.59
C ALA A 377 5.45 9.56 36.12
N SER A 378 4.92 9.12 37.26
CA SER A 378 5.14 7.77 37.76
C SER A 378 4.10 6.82 37.18
N SER A 379 4.55 5.68 36.67
CA SER A 379 3.69 4.64 36.11
C SER A 379 4.22 3.27 36.51
N ALA A 380 3.39 2.47 37.17
CA ALA A 380 3.79 1.13 37.64
C ALA A 380 3.93 0.10 36.50
N THR A 381 3.32 0.39 35.34
CA THR A 381 3.23 -0.54 34.21
C THR A 381 3.82 0.01 32.92
N ASP A 382 4.52 1.15 33.00
CA ASP A 382 4.97 1.91 31.82
C ASP A 382 3.81 2.14 30.82
N SER A 383 2.67 2.63 31.29
CA SER A 383 1.50 2.94 30.45
C SER A 383 1.48 4.41 30.06
N ILE A 384 1.36 4.72 28.76
CA ILE A 384 1.26 6.11 28.29
C ILE A 384 0.01 6.82 28.84
N THR A 385 -1.05 6.07 29.14
CA THR A 385 -2.31 6.62 29.68
C THR A 385 -2.13 7.25 31.05
N ASP A 386 -1.17 6.78 31.84
CA ASP A 386 -0.87 7.33 33.16
C ASP A 386 -0.25 8.73 33.01
N GLY A 387 0.47 8.97 31.90
CA GLY A 387 0.97 10.28 31.50
C GLY A 387 -0.15 11.27 31.19
N TYR A 388 -1.17 10.85 30.44
CA TYR A 388 -2.36 11.67 30.19
C TYR A 388 -3.06 12.06 31.49
N GLN A 389 -3.31 11.08 32.36
CA GLN A 389 -3.96 11.30 33.65
C GLN A 389 -3.15 12.26 34.54
N PHE A 390 -1.83 12.11 34.57
CA PHE A 390 -0.94 12.99 35.33
C PHE A 390 -0.94 14.43 34.82
N CYS A 391 -1.12 14.63 33.50
CA CYS A 391 -1.10 15.94 32.85
C CYS A 391 -2.49 16.58 32.66
N GLU A 392 -3.58 15.95 33.12
CA GLU A 392 -4.96 16.34 32.81
C GLU A 392 -5.25 17.82 33.08
N GLU A 393 -4.88 18.35 34.27
CA GLU A 393 -5.12 19.75 34.61
C GLU A 393 -4.40 20.72 33.65
N ARG A 394 -3.19 20.38 33.22
CA ARG A 394 -2.39 21.21 32.30
C ARG A 394 -2.91 21.12 30.87
N ILE A 395 -3.38 19.95 30.45
CA ILE A 395 -4.02 19.72 29.16
C ILE A 395 -5.33 20.49 29.08
N ASP A 396 -6.11 20.50 30.16
CA ASP A 396 -7.39 21.20 30.26
C ASP A 396 -7.26 22.72 30.07
N GLU A 397 -6.12 23.33 30.44
CA GLU A 397 -5.83 24.74 30.14
C GLU A 397 -5.80 25.04 28.63
N TYR A 398 -5.20 24.14 27.85
CA TYR A 398 -5.18 24.23 26.38
C TYR A 398 -6.59 23.99 25.82
N ARG A 399 -7.27 22.94 26.29
CA ARG A 399 -8.62 22.55 25.86
C ARG A 399 -9.64 23.68 26.01
N LYS A 400 -9.60 24.41 27.13
CA LYS A 400 -10.51 25.54 27.41
C LYS A 400 -10.22 26.78 26.57
N THR A 401 -8.99 26.96 26.11
CA THR A 401 -8.57 28.19 25.42
C THR A 401 -8.60 28.03 23.89
N ILE A 402 -8.25 26.86 23.39
CA ILE A 402 -8.19 26.57 21.95
C ILE A 402 -9.57 26.13 21.49
N VAL A 403 -10.27 27.04 20.81
CA VAL A 403 -11.58 26.78 20.21
C VAL A 403 -11.45 26.82 18.69
N LEU A 404 -11.72 25.69 18.03
CA LEU A 404 -11.70 25.58 16.58
C LEU A 404 -13.04 26.03 15.96
N PRO A 405 -13.04 26.60 14.75
CA PRO A 405 -14.27 26.91 14.02
C PRO A 405 -15.16 25.65 13.80
N PRO A 406 -16.50 25.75 13.86
CA PRO A 406 -17.40 24.61 13.69
C PRO A 406 -17.25 23.86 12.36
N GLU A 407 -16.85 24.55 11.29
CA GLU A 407 -16.61 24.00 9.96
C GLU A 407 -15.24 23.31 9.79
N THR A 408 -14.44 23.26 10.86
CA THR A 408 -13.14 22.59 10.84
C THR A 408 -13.30 21.08 10.64
N ALA A 409 -12.64 20.53 9.64
CA ALA A 409 -12.59 19.10 9.32
C ALA A 409 -11.20 18.49 9.52
N GLY A 410 -10.20 19.31 9.85
CA GLY A 410 -8.86 18.86 10.18
C GLY A 410 -8.05 19.99 10.77
N VAL A 411 -6.85 19.69 11.24
CA VAL A 411 -5.93 20.69 11.77
C VAL A 411 -4.49 20.33 11.43
N LEU A 412 -3.67 21.36 11.20
CA LEU A 412 -2.22 21.27 11.30
C LEU A 412 -1.77 21.99 12.57
N VAL A 413 -0.97 21.31 13.38
CA VAL A 413 -0.45 21.82 14.65
C VAL A 413 1.04 22.09 14.50
N CYS A 414 1.49 23.27 14.91
CA CYS A 414 2.88 23.68 14.86
C CYS A 414 3.37 24.24 16.21
N SER A 415 4.66 24.04 16.51
CA SER A 415 5.40 24.72 17.58
C SER A 415 6.48 25.61 16.96
N GLY A 416 6.23 26.93 16.92
CA GLY A 416 6.94 27.81 15.99
C GLY A 416 6.78 27.33 14.55
N ASP A 417 7.84 27.37 13.74
CA ASP A 417 7.83 26.84 12.37
C ASP A 417 8.10 25.31 12.29
N HIS A 418 8.06 24.60 13.42
CA HIS A 418 8.13 23.14 13.43
C HIS A 418 6.73 22.56 13.43
N VAL A 419 6.38 21.80 12.41
CA VAL A 419 5.14 21.02 12.40
C VAL A 419 5.23 19.94 13.48
N VAL A 420 4.16 19.81 14.25
CA VAL A 420 3.98 18.76 15.26
C VAL A 420 3.15 17.62 14.67
N GLY A 421 2.12 17.93 13.89
CA GLY A 421 1.32 16.93 13.19
C GLY A 421 0.09 17.50 12.51
N LEU A 422 -0.53 16.67 11.69
CA LEU A 422 -1.75 16.95 10.94
C LEU A 422 -2.73 15.81 11.17
N ASP A 423 -3.98 16.13 11.46
CA ASP A 423 -5.09 15.16 11.44
C ASP A 423 -6.25 15.77 10.66
N TYR A 424 -6.82 15.00 9.73
CA TYR A 424 -7.89 15.40 8.83
C TYR A 424 -8.92 14.29 8.71
N PHE A 425 -10.19 14.67 8.65
CA PHE A 425 -11.33 13.81 8.34
C PHE A 425 -12.18 14.43 7.23
N ASP A 426 -12.96 13.60 6.54
CA ASP A 426 -13.80 14.06 5.43
C ASP A 426 -14.94 15.02 5.83
N SER A 427 -15.21 15.17 7.13
CA SER A 427 -16.33 15.93 7.65
C SER A 427 -16.02 16.57 9.00
N SER A 428 -16.52 17.78 9.20
CA SER A 428 -16.37 18.53 10.45
C SER A 428 -17.07 17.82 11.59
N GLU A 429 -18.22 17.19 11.32
CA GLU A 429 -18.98 16.46 12.32
C GLU A 429 -18.14 15.29 12.89
N ILE A 430 -17.53 14.48 12.02
CA ILE A 430 -16.64 13.37 12.42
C ILE A 430 -15.36 13.89 13.08
N PHE A 431 -14.75 14.96 12.54
CA PHE A 431 -13.56 15.57 13.14
C PHE A 431 -13.83 16.03 14.58
N HIS A 432 -14.93 16.73 14.82
CA HIS A 432 -15.30 17.23 16.15
C HIS A 432 -15.69 16.10 17.12
N GLU A 433 -16.22 14.97 16.65
CA GLU A 433 -16.42 13.76 17.48
C GLU A 433 -15.09 13.18 18.00
N CYS A 434 -13.97 13.42 17.30
CA CYS A 434 -12.63 12.97 17.68
C CYS A 434 -11.77 14.06 18.33
N TRP A 435 -12.08 15.34 18.09
CA TRP A 435 -11.17 16.46 18.30
C TRP A 435 -10.59 16.52 19.71
N GLU A 436 -11.43 16.39 20.75
CA GLU A 436 -10.98 16.48 22.14
C GLU A 436 -9.83 15.49 22.43
N ARG A 437 -9.97 14.24 21.99
CA ARG A 437 -8.96 13.18 22.23
C ARG A 437 -7.73 13.33 21.36
N ILE A 438 -7.88 13.84 20.14
CA ILE A 438 -6.76 14.16 19.25
C ILE A 438 -5.98 15.35 19.82
N ALA A 439 -6.67 16.40 20.25
CA ALA A 439 -6.10 17.60 20.83
C ALA A 439 -5.29 17.29 22.09
N ASP A 440 -5.82 16.44 22.98
CA ASP A 440 -5.11 15.97 24.16
C ASP A 440 -3.75 15.35 23.81
N SER A 441 -3.66 14.63 22.67
CA SER A 441 -2.41 14.02 22.22
C SER A 441 -1.35 15.04 21.79
N TYR A 442 -1.77 16.15 21.18
CA TYR A 442 -0.90 17.29 20.89
C TYR A 442 -0.51 18.05 22.16
N PHE A 443 -1.46 18.23 23.08
CA PHE A 443 -1.26 18.98 24.31
C PHE A 443 -0.34 18.23 25.28
N LEU A 444 -0.38 16.90 25.31
CA LEU A 444 0.51 16.09 26.13
C LEU A 444 2.00 16.39 25.85
N GLU A 445 2.38 16.58 24.59
CA GLU A 445 3.75 17.00 24.26
C GLU A 445 3.96 18.48 24.60
N ALA A 446 3.01 19.33 24.21
CA ALA A 446 3.13 20.77 24.33
C ALA A 446 3.27 21.25 25.78
N VAL A 447 2.58 20.62 26.74
CA VAL A 447 2.66 21.03 28.15
C VAL A 447 4.07 20.86 28.71
N ASN A 448 4.88 19.94 28.19
CA ASN A 448 6.22 19.64 28.67
C ASN A 448 7.33 20.37 27.89
N ASP A 449 6.96 21.12 26.85
CA ASP A 449 7.92 21.85 26.02
C ASP A 449 8.24 23.22 26.64
N PRO A 450 9.50 23.48 27.04
CA PRO A 450 9.91 24.77 27.58
C PRO A 450 10.13 25.85 26.50
N ASN A 451 9.95 25.53 25.21
CA ASN A 451 10.27 26.43 24.10
C ASN A 451 9.44 27.72 24.09
N PRO A 452 10.02 28.82 23.56
CA PRO A 452 9.37 30.12 23.55
C PRO A 452 8.15 30.14 22.60
N PRO A 453 7.11 30.94 22.93
CA PRO A 453 5.80 30.97 22.26
C PRO A 453 5.83 31.70 20.91
N LYS A 454 6.60 31.19 19.94
CA LYS A 454 6.62 31.78 18.60
C LYS A 454 5.42 31.29 17.80
N LYS A 455 4.72 32.22 17.17
CA LYS A 455 3.68 31.91 16.18
C LYS A 455 4.32 31.27 14.96
N ALA A 456 3.67 30.23 14.44
CA ALA A 456 4.04 29.61 13.18
C ALA A 456 3.76 30.57 12.00
N SER A 457 4.61 30.50 10.98
CA SER A 457 4.39 31.19 9.71
C SER A 457 3.46 30.39 8.79
N GLN A 458 2.74 31.08 7.91
CA GLN A 458 1.94 30.43 6.86
C GLN A 458 2.80 29.57 5.91
N LYS A 459 4.06 29.96 5.71
CA LYS A 459 5.01 29.25 4.85
C LYS A 459 5.27 27.82 5.32
N CYS A 460 5.37 27.60 6.64
CA CYS A 460 5.52 26.28 7.25
C CYS A 460 4.35 25.35 6.85
N VAL A 461 3.13 25.88 6.82
CA VAL A 461 1.92 25.14 6.42
C VAL A 461 1.99 24.72 4.96
N GLU A 462 2.33 25.66 4.07
CA GLU A 462 2.43 25.42 2.63
C GLU A 462 3.48 24.35 2.31
N GLU A 463 4.69 24.49 2.89
CA GLU A 463 5.80 23.54 2.72
C GLU A 463 5.44 22.14 3.20
N PHE A 464 4.73 22.02 4.33
CA PHE A 464 4.31 20.71 4.84
C PHE A 464 3.24 20.05 3.97
N LEU A 465 2.27 20.83 3.48
CA LEU A 465 1.25 20.31 2.56
C LEU A 465 1.85 19.91 1.21
N ASP A 466 2.88 20.60 0.72
CA ASP A 466 3.66 20.19 -0.45
C ASP A 466 4.34 18.84 -0.22
N GLN A 467 5.03 18.66 0.91
CA GLN A 467 5.66 17.38 1.26
C GLN A 467 4.64 16.24 1.30
N ILE A 468 3.44 16.46 1.84
CA ILE A 468 2.37 15.44 1.83
C ILE A 468 1.99 15.09 0.39
N ARG A 469 1.73 16.07 -0.48
CA ARG A 469 1.32 15.82 -1.88
C ARG A 469 2.36 15.05 -2.68
N GLU A 470 3.64 15.32 -2.43
CA GLU A 470 4.77 14.66 -3.10
C GLU A 470 4.96 13.21 -2.61
N ASN A 471 4.72 12.95 -1.32
CA ASN A 471 5.06 11.68 -0.68
C ASN A 471 3.84 10.79 -0.34
N ILE A 472 2.63 11.21 -0.68
CA ILE A 472 1.43 10.38 -0.53
C ILE A 472 1.36 9.31 -1.62
N GLN A 473 1.08 8.09 -1.19
CA GLN A 473 0.98 6.90 -2.03
C GLN A 473 -0.11 5.96 -1.52
N LEU A 474 -0.57 5.05 -2.39
CA LEU A 474 -1.45 3.95 -1.97
C LEU A 474 -0.61 2.79 -1.44
N CYS A 475 -1.06 2.15 -0.38
CA CYS A 475 -0.52 0.84 0.00
C CYS A 475 -0.97 -0.20 -1.02
N GLU A 476 -0.08 -1.13 -1.40
CA GLU A 476 -0.40 -2.19 -2.38
C GLU A 476 -1.59 -3.05 -1.93
N HIS A 477 -1.66 -3.34 -0.63
CA HIS A 477 -2.67 -4.21 -0.02
C HIS A 477 -3.35 -3.48 1.14
N SER A 478 -4.64 -3.20 0.99
CA SER A 478 -5.47 -2.59 2.03
C SER A 478 -6.07 -3.68 2.92
N ILE A 479 -6.03 -3.50 4.24
CA ILE A 479 -6.62 -4.45 5.21
C ILE A 479 -8.16 -4.29 5.29
N GLY A 480 -8.64 -3.05 5.16
CA GLY A 480 -10.07 -2.71 5.22
C GLY A 480 -10.66 -2.32 3.86
N LEU A 481 -11.87 -1.77 3.89
CA LEU A 481 -12.50 -1.16 2.72
C LEU A 481 -11.75 0.10 2.27
N GLY A 482 -11.77 0.36 0.97
CA GLY A 482 -11.15 1.53 0.36
C GLY A 482 -9.67 1.31 0.02
N TYR A 483 -9.00 2.41 -0.26
CA TYR A 483 -7.56 2.44 -0.50
C TYR A 483 -6.86 2.97 0.74
N GLU A 484 -6.05 2.12 1.36
CA GLU A 484 -5.14 2.55 2.42
C GLU A 484 -4.07 3.49 1.85
N LEU A 485 -3.83 4.59 2.55
CA LEU A 485 -2.87 5.62 2.17
C LEU A 485 -1.67 5.57 3.12
N ALA A 486 -0.50 5.75 2.54
CA ALA A 486 0.73 6.03 3.26
C ALA A 486 1.29 7.38 2.83
N VAL A 487 1.87 8.12 3.76
CA VAL A 487 2.75 9.25 3.47
C VAL A 487 4.09 8.90 4.07
N HIS A 488 5.15 8.89 3.28
CA HIS A 488 6.45 8.47 3.79
C HIS A 488 7.60 9.19 3.10
N SER A 489 8.49 9.76 3.92
CA SER A 489 9.80 10.25 3.52
C SER A 489 10.77 10.15 4.70
N ASP A 490 12.01 10.60 4.52
CA ASP A 490 12.98 10.74 5.61
C ASP A 490 12.55 11.75 6.70
N ARG A 491 11.50 12.55 6.46
CA ARG A 491 11.07 13.64 7.36
C ARG A 491 9.65 13.51 7.89
N ILE A 492 8.78 12.81 7.19
CA ILE A 492 7.37 12.68 7.55
C ILE A 492 6.89 11.24 7.40
N ALA A 493 5.97 10.84 8.26
CA ALA A 493 5.26 9.59 8.17
C ALA A 493 3.76 9.83 8.40
N GLY A 494 2.92 9.11 7.68
CA GLY A 494 1.48 9.29 7.72
C GLY A 494 0.71 8.06 7.27
N ALA A 495 -0.55 8.01 7.68
CA ALA A 495 -1.50 6.99 7.31
C ALA A 495 -2.86 7.63 6.97
N GLY A 496 -3.65 6.96 6.16
CA GLY A 496 -4.99 7.42 5.85
C GLY A 496 -5.80 6.37 5.13
N VAL A 497 -7.02 6.74 4.76
CA VAL A 497 -7.88 5.89 3.93
C VAL A 497 -8.73 6.73 3.01
N TRP A 498 -8.78 6.32 1.75
CA TRP A 498 -9.69 6.84 0.74
C TRP A 498 -10.81 5.83 0.50
N TYR A 499 -12.06 6.23 0.76
CA TYR A 499 -13.22 5.35 0.61
C TYR A 499 -14.42 6.14 0.09
N ALA A 500 -15.19 5.51 -0.80
CA ALA A 500 -16.36 6.12 -1.43
C ALA A 500 -16.08 7.52 -2.07
N ASP A 501 -14.96 7.65 -2.78
CA ASP A 501 -14.51 8.89 -3.44
C ASP A 501 -14.25 10.06 -2.47
N SER A 502 -13.90 9.75 -1.22
CA SER A 502 -13.57 10.71 -0.18
C SER A 502 -12.32 10.34 0.62
N LEU A 503 -11.55 11.36 1.04
CA LEU A 503 -10.45 11.24 1.99
C LEU A 503 -11.01 11.15 3.41
N CYS A 504 -11.47 9.97 3.81
CA CYS A 504 -12.17 9.75 5.08
C CYS A 504 -11.31 10.10 6.30
N HIS A 505 -10.02 9.80 6.24
CA HIS A 505 -9.06 10.17 7.26
C HIS A 505 -7.66 10.28 6.67
N LEU A 506 -6.89 11.27 7.13
CA LEU A 506 -5.48 11.41 6.86
C LEU A 506 -4.80 11.97 8.11
N THR A 507 -3.73 11.30 8.54
CA THR A 507 -2.82 11.81 9.55
C THR A 507 -1.40 11.80 9.05
N VAL A 508 -0.66 12.87 9.34
CA VAL A 508 0.75 12.99 8.98
C VAL A 508 1.49 13.68 10.10
N VAL A 509 2.58 13.07 10.55
CA VAL A 509 3.43 13.58 11.62
C VAL A 509 4.89 13.63 11.14
N PRO A 510 5.74 14.47 11.74
CA PRO A 510 7.18 14.37 11.55
C PRO A 510 7.70 12.98 11.91
N SER A 511 8.70 12.53 11.17
CA SER A 511 9.40 11.28 11.38
C SER A 511 10.89 11.60 11.48
N GLU A 512 11.47 11.52 12.67
CA GLU A 512 12.91 11.68 12.90
C GLU A 512 13.58 10.31 13.00
N LYS A 513 14.54 10.02 12.12
CA LYS A 513 15.34 8.79 12.14
C LYS A 513 16.14 8.63 13.44
#